data_AF-A0A819PWT7-F1
#
_entry.id   AF-A0A819PWT7-F1
#
_cell.length_a   1.000
_cell.length_b   1.000
_cell.length_c   1.000
_cell.angle_alpha   90.00
_cell.angle_beta   90.00
_cell.angle_gamma   90.00
#
_symmetry.space_group_name_H-M   'P 1'
#
loop_
_entity.id
_entity.type
_entity.pdbx_description
1 polymer ?
#
loop_
_entity_poly.entity_id
_entity_poly.type
_entity_poly.pdbx_seq_one_letter_code
_entity_poly.pdbx_strand_id
1 'polypeptide(L)'
;NSRSNSIPTYATIIIQVIDENDCTPEIFIFSPSDVQFINNSIISILENISLGTPILYMTVSDCDSNENGRVAMKLISSFNETSVVQLEKLTDNT
;
A
#
# COMPACT_ATOMS: atom_id res chain seq x y z
N ASN A 1 59.12 -40.41 2.43
CA ASN A 1 58.00 -40.13 1.50
C ASN A 1 56.66 -40.30 2.20
N SER A 2 56.22 -39.32 2.97
CA SER A 2 54.87 -39.29 3.55
C SER A 2 53.97 -38.44 2.65
N ARG A 3 53.10 -39.07 1.86
CA ARG A 3 52.05 -38.36 1.14
C ARG A 3 50.98 -37.93 2.14
N SER A 4 50.83 -36.63 2.36
CA SER A 4 49.72 -36.07 3.11
C SER A 4 48.45 -36.25 2.28
N ASN A 5 47.53 -37.09 2.73
CA ASN A 5 46.20 -37.18 2.14
C ASN A 5 45.37 -35.98 2.61
N SER A 6 44.86 -35.18 1.68
CA SER A 6 43.96 -34.06 1.98
C SER A 6 42.53 -34.60 2.14
N ILE A 7 41.91 -34.38 3.30
CA ILE A 7 40.50 -34.69 3.53
C ILE A 7 39.70 -33.42 3.18
N PRO A 8 38.73 -33.48 2.26
CA PRO A 8 37.88 -32.32 1.97
C PRO A 8 37.07 -31.96 3.21
N THR A 9 37.16 -30.69 3.61
CA THR A 9 36.33 -30.10 4.67
C THR A 9 35.27 -29.22 4.04
N TYR A 10 34.08 -29.22 4.62
CA TYR A 10 32.96 -28.41 4.15
C TYR A 10 32.57 -27.43 5.26
N ALA A 11 32.13 -26.24 4.86
CA ALA A 11 31.51 -25.26 5.74
C ALA A 11 30.20 -24.82 5.10
N THR A 12 29.14 -24.72 5.90
CA THR A 12 27.87 -24.16 5.45
C THR A 12 27.87 -22.67 5.74
N ILE A 13 27.64 -21.87 4.70
CA ILE A 13 27.43 -20.42 4.84
C ILE A 13 25.93 -20.18 4.66
N ILE A 14 25.33 -19.52 5.63
CA ILE A 14 23.95 -19.05 5.55
C ILE A 14 24.01 -17.55 5.27
N ILE A 15 23.39 -17.13 4.16
CA ILE A 15 23.24 -15.71 3.82
C ILE A 15 21.77 -15.37 4.01
N GLN A 16 21.50 -14.40 4.87
CA GLN A 16 20.17 -13.84 5.07
C GLN A 16 20.14 -12.45 4.45
N VAL A 17 19.22 -12.24 3.51
CA VAL A 17 18.93 -10.91 2.97
C VAL A 17 17.94 -10.24 3.92
N ILE A 18 18.22 -8.98 4.26
CA ILE A 18 17.34 -8.14 5.08
C ILE A 18 16.63 -7.18 4.12
N ASP A 19 15.36 -6.96 4.41
CA ASP A 19 14.51 -6.00 3.70
C ASP A 19 14.98 -4.57 3.99
N GLU A 20 15.17 -3.78 2.94
CA GLU A 20 15.43 -2.35 3.02
C GLU A 20 14.22 -1.63 2.43
N ASN A 21 13.89 -0.44 2.95
CA ASN A 21 12.72 0.30 2.49
C ASN A 21 13.02 1.01 1.15
N ASP A 22 13.00 0.25 0.06
CA ASP A 22 13.35 0.73 -1.29
C ASP A 22 12.20 0.68 -2.31
N CYS A 23 11.02 0.19 -1.89
CA CYS A 23 9.76 0.40 -2.59
C CYS A 23 9.11 1.74 -2.20
N THR A 24 8.10 2.15 -2.99
CA THR A 24 7.22 3.27 -2.63
C THR A 24 5.77 2.84 -2.71
N PRO A 25 4.88 3.36 -1.84
CA PRO A 25 3.49 2.93 -1.82
C PRO A 25 2.75 3.23 -3.13
N GLU A 26 2.03 2.24 -3.65
CA GLU A 26 1.12 2.37 -4.78
C GLU A 26 -0.33 2.50 -4.32
N ILE A 27 -1.09 3.38 -4.98
CA ILE A 27 -2.50 3.65 -4.66
C ILE A 27 -3.39 3.08 -5.75
N PHE A 28 -4.32 2.23 -5.35
CA PHE A 28 -5.36 1.67 -6.20
C PHE A 28 -6.71 2.25 -5.79
N ILE A 29 -7.50 2.69 -6.77
CA ILE A 29 -8.75 3.40 -6.52
C ILE A 29 -9.88 2.71 -7.28
N PHE A 30 -10.99 2.49 -6.61
CA PHE A 30 -12.20 1.89 -7.18
C PHE A 30 -13.41 2.73 -6.79
N SER A 31 -14.30 2.99 -7.74
CA SER A 31 -15.55 3.69 -7.46
C SER A 31 -16.74 2.72 -7.48
N PRO A 32 -17.73 2.91 -6.59
CA PRO A 32 -19.03 2.27 -6.73
C PRO A 32 -19.83 2.87 -7.90
N SER A 33 -20.93 2.21 -8.28
CA SER A 33 -21.71 2.45 -9.50
C SER A 33 -22.20 3.89 -9.70
N ASP A 34 -22.50 4.60 -8.61
CA ASP A 34 -23.08 5.95 -8.64
C ASP A 34 -22.03 7.06 -8.84
N VAL A 35 -20.77 6.68 -9.02
CA VAL A 35 -19.63 7.59 -9.17
C VAL A 35 -18.85 7.27 -10.44
N GLN A 36 -18.67 8.27 -11.31
CA GLN A 36 -17.94 8.12 -12.56
C GLN A 36 -16.57 8.79 -12.50
N PHE A 37 -15.52 8.07 -12.91
CA PHE A 37 -14.20 8.66 -13.12
C PHE A 37 -14.21 9.49 -14.40
N ILE A 38 -13.93 10.79 -14.26
CA ILE A 38 -13.64 11.67 -15.39
C ILE A 38 -12.17 11.46 -15.80
N ASN A 39 -11.28 11.29 -14.82
CA ASN A 39 -9.90 10.89 -14.99
C ASN A 39 -9.35 10.29 -13.68
N ASN A 40 -8.05 10.06 -13.62
CA ASN A 40 -7.34 9.46 -12.47
C ASN A 40 -7.38 10.27 -11.17
N SER A 41 -7.95 11.49 -11.17
CA SER A 41 -7.99 12.39 -10.00
C SER A 41 -9.32 13.12 -9.83
N ILE A 42 -10.26 12.96 -10.77
CA ILE A 42 -11.56 13.66 -10.78
C ILE A 42 -12.67 12.64 -10.92
N ILE A 43 -13.63 12.71 -10.01
CA ILE A 43 -14.88 11.94 -10.03
C ILE A 43 -16.08 12.87 -10.15
N SER A 44 -17.15 12.39 -10.78
CA SER A 44 -18.47 13.02 -10.73
C SER A 44 -19.44 12.17 -9.91
N ILE A 45 -20.29 12.85 -9.15
CA ILE A 45 -21.30 12.25 -8.28
C ILE A 45 -22.68 12.82 -8.63
N LEU A 46 -23.73 12.02 -8.47
CA LEU A 46 -25.10 12.51 -8.64
C LEU A 46 -25.52 13.37 -7.44
N GLU A 47 -26.30 14.41 -7.69
CA GLU A 47 -26.75 15.34 -6.64
C GLU A 47 -27.72 14.70 -5.64
N ASN A 48 -28.38 13.60 -6.02
CA ASN A 48 -29.42 12.93 -5.25
C ASN A 48 -28.90 11.73 -4.44
N ILE A 49 -27.58 11.52 -4.36
CA ILE A 49 -27.01 10.44 -3.54
C ILE A 49 -27.32 10.67 -2.05
N SER A 50 -27.54 9.58 -1.31
CA SER A 50 -27.77 9.65 0.13
C SER A 50 -26.52 10.09 0.90
N LEU A 51 -26.72 10.74 2.06
CA LEU A 51 -25.62 10.99 3.00
C LEU A 51 -25.03 9.66 3.48
N GLY A 52 -23.70 9.62 3.63
CA GLY A 52 -22.97 8.42 4.01
C GLY A 52 -22.75 7.42 2.87
N THR A 53 -23.15 7.75 1.64
CA THR A 53 -22.83 6.91 0.47
C THR A 53 -21.32 6.87 0.27
N PRO A 54 -20.69 5.67 0.24
CA PRO A 54 -19.29 5.54 -0.13
C PRO A 54 -19.10 6.05 -1.56
N ILE A 55 -18.23 7.04 -1.75
CA ILE A 55 -17.94 7.61 -3.08
C ILE A 55 -16.68 7.02 -3.72
N LEU A 56 -15.80 6.45 -2.90
CA LEU A 56 -14.51 5.94 -3.32
C LEU A 56 -14.02 4.88 -2.34
N TYR A 57 -13.46 3.80 -2.88
CA TYR A 57 -12.61 2.89 -2.13
C TYR A 57 -11.18 3.04 -2.63
N MET A 58 -10.23 3.05 -1.69
CA MET A 58 -8.82 3.08 -2.03
C MET A 58 -8.07 2.05 -1.22
N THR A 59 -7.12 1.39 -1.89
CA THR A 59 -6.16 0.48 -1.28
C THR A 59 -4.77 1.04 -1.53
N VAL A 60 -3.92 1.00 -0.52
CA VAL A 60 -2.51 1.40 -0.66
C VAL A 60 -1.67 0.19 -0.36
N SER A 61 -0.71 -0.13 -1.21
CA SER A 61 0.19 -1.27 -1.02
C SER A 61 1.63 -0.82 -1.21
N ASP A 62 2.51 -1.29 -0.36
CA ASP A 62 3.95 -1.16 -0.52
C ASP A 62 4.54 -2.58 -0.71
N CYS A 63 5.58 -2.74 -1.53
CA CYS A 63 6.20 -4.04 -1.79
C CYS A 63 7.25 -4.46 -0.77
N ASP A 64 7.64 -3.55 0.13
CA ASP A 64 8.56 -3.85 1.22
C ASP A 64 7.93 -4.78 2.27
N SER A 65 8.76 -5.48 3.03
CA SER A 65 8.29 -6.47 4.02
C SER A 65 8.08 -5.87 5.41
N ASN A 66 7.16 -6.45 6.17
CA ASN A 66 6.93 -6.10 7.58
C ASN A 66 6.62 -4.60 7.78
N GLU A 67 7.39 -3.92 8.64
CA GLU A 67 7.18 -2.51 8.97
C GLU A 67 7.52 -1.58 7.80
N ASN A 68 8.45 -1.95 6.92
CA ASN A 68 8.79 -1.16 5.73
C ASN A 68 7.59 -1.11 4.76
N GLY A 69 6.79 -2.19 4.70
CA GLY A 69 5.57 -2.24 3.90
C GLY A 69 4.35 -1.54 4.53
N ARG A 70 4.46 -1.00 5.75
CA ARG A 70 3.31 -0.39 6.44
C ARG A 70 3.04 1.02 5.96
N VAL A 71 1.78 1.27 5.63
CA VAL A 71 1.33 2.56 5.10
C VAL A 71 0.29 3.23 5.99
N ALA A 72 0.28 4.56 5.97
CA ALA A 72 -0.73 5.37 6.63
C ALA A 72 -1.29 6.42 5.65
N MET A 73 -2.60 6.62 5.68
CA MET A 73 -3.31 7.57 4.82
C MET A 73 -3.92 8.70 5.64
N LYS A 74 -3.87 9.92 5.09
CA LYS A 74 -4.51 11.09 5.69
C LYS A 74 -5.06 12.01 4.59
N LEU A 75 -6.29 12.47 4.78
CA LEU A 75 -6.86 13.55 3.98
C LEU A 75 -6.35 14.90 4.50
N ILE A 76 -5.62 15.64 3.66
CA ILE A 76 -4.87 16.85 4.08
C ILE A 76 -5.70 18.14 3.94
N SER A 77 -6.66 18.21 3.01
CA SER A 77 -7.46 19.42 2.78
C SER A 77 -8.83 19.10 2.20
N SER A 78 -9.84 19.83 2.64
CA SER A 78 -11.11 20.01 1.94
C SER A 78 -11.19 21.46 1.46
N PHE A 79 -11.43 21.65 0.17
CA PHE A 79 -11.75 22.98 -0.35
C PHE A 79 -13.16 23.33 0.13
N ASN A 80 -13.24 24.10 1.23
CA ASN A 80 -14.39 24.79 1.86
C ASN A 80 -14.41 24.58 3.39
N GLU A 81 -14.99 25.54 4.13
CA GLU A 81 -15.11 25.50 5.60
C GLU A 81 -15.94 24.31 6.12
N THR A 82 -16.68 23.64 5.23
CA THR A 82 -17.41 22.39 5.52
C THR A 82 -16.69 21.22 4.88
N SER A 83 -16.10 20.35 5.70
CA SER A 83 -15.59 19.05 5.24
C SER A 83 -16.77 18.18 4.80
N VAL A 84 -16.98 18.07 3.49
CA VAL A 84 -18.07 17.29 2.89
C VAL A 84 -17.70 15.82 2.61
N VAL A 85 -16.42 15.47 2.73
CA VAL A 85 -15.90 14.12 2.54
C VAL A 85 -15.00 13.75 3.72
N GLN A 86 -15.05 12.48 4.11
CA GLN A 86 -14.25 11.92 5.18
C GLN A 86 -13.55 10.65 4.70
N LEU A 87 -12.32 10.41 5.17
CA LEU A 87 -11.62 9.16 4.95
C LEU A 87 -11.96 8.22 6.11
N GLU A 88 -12.51 7.05 5.81
CA GLU A 88 -12.75 5.98 6.79
C GLU A 88 -11.80 4.82 6.51
N LYS A 89 -11.11 4.36 7.56
CA LYS A 89 -10.24 3.19 7.46
C LYS A 89 -11.09 1.93 7.58
N LEU A 90 -11.17 1.16 6.49
CA LEU A 90 -11.95 -0.07 6.44
C LEU A 90 -11.14 -1.30 6.87
N THR A 91 -9.84 -1.33 6.55
CA THR A 91 -8.94 -2.45 6.86
C THR A 91 -7.52 -1.95 7.19
N ASP A 92 -6.79 -2.74 7.97
CA ASP A 92 -5.34 -2.61 8.10
C ASP A 92 -4.65 -3.34 6.94
N ASN A 93 -3.52 -2.81 6.46
CA ASN A 93 -2.62 -3.61 5.63
C ASN A 93 -2.00 -4.68 6.54
N THR A 94 -2.36 -5.94 6.30
CA THR A 94 -1.69 -7.11 6.92
C THR A 94 -0.40 -7.44 6.19
#